data_AF-A0A258BS64-F1
#
_entry.id   AF-A0A258BS64-F1
#
_cell.length_a   1.000
_cell.length_b   1.000
_cell.length_c   1.000
_cell.angle_alpha   90.00
_cell.angle_beta   90.00
_cell.angle_gamma   90.00
#
_symmetry.space_group_name_H-M   'P 1'
#
loop_
_entity.id
_entity.type
_entity.pdbx_description
1 polymer ?
#
loop_
_entity_poly.entity_id
_entity_poly.type
_entity_poly.pdbx_seq_one_letter_code
_entity_poly.pdbx_strand_id
1 'polypeptide(L)'
;MLVALAVLVAASSATYMTTSAFARDYESEIRAKQQEAEQYSNEAGRLEAVADTLEGELNRLSEQIATIQAQIQESEKRHRELVEEIARNQALIEQNREALGTILSDMYVDDQISPLEMLASSKSIGDYIDKQEQRSALREALNDKIKGIKELQAKL
;
A
#
# COMPACT_ATOMS: atom_id res chain seq x y z
N MET A 1 20.25 17.75 29.25
CA MET A 1 21.21 18.22 30.27
C MET A 1 21.15 19.74 30.28
N LEU A 2 20.74 20.33 31.40
CA LEU A 2 20.74 21.78 31.66
C LEU A 2 22.15 22.19 32.08
N VAL A 3 22.83 23.03 31.31
CA VAL A 3 24.09 23.65 31.75
C VAL A 3 23.76 25.01 32.35
N ALA A 4 23.68 25.04 33.67
CA ALA A 4 23.61 26.26 34.46
C ALA A 4 24.98 26.96 34.41
N LEU A 5 25.05 28.11 33.74
CA LEU A 5 26.25 28.95 33.72
C LEU A 5 26.14 29.97 34.86
N ALA A 6 26.86 29.72 35.96
CA ALA A 6 26.92 30.59 37.12
C ALA A 6 27.80 31.82 36.82
N VAL A 7 27.21 33.01 36.83
CA VAL A 7 27.93 34.29 36.79
C VAL A 7 28.29 34.67 38.22
N LEU A 8 29.57 34.51 38.59
CA LEU A 8 30.10 34.94 39.89
C LEU A 8 30.75 36.33 39.73
N VAL A 9 30.02 37.39 40.07
CA VAL A 9 30.56 38.76 40.19
C VAL A 9 31.16 38.93 41.58
N ALA A 10 32.49 38.98 41.68
CA ALA A 10 33.19 39.39 42.88
C ALA A 10 33.75 40.80 42.69
N ALA A 11 33.14 41.79 43.36
CA ALA A 11 33.63 43.15 43.48
C ALA A 11 34.42 43.30 44.79
N SER A 12 35.64 43.84 44.73
CA SER A 12 36.37 44.31 45.91
C SER A 12 37.28 45.51 45.57
N SER A 13 37.34 46.45 46.51
CA SER A 13 37.58 47.90 46.41
C SER A 13 39.03 48.42 46.28
N ALA A 14 39.14 49.49 45.46
CA ALA A 14 39.96 50.73 45.50
C ALA A 14 41.25 50.87 46.34
N THR A 15 42.33 51.30 45.66
CA THR A 15 43.43 52.15 46.18
C THR A 15 43.89 53.17 45.10
N TYR A 16 44.24 54.39 45.52
CA TYR A 16 44.40 55.61 44.70
C TYR A 16 45.84 55.91 44.20
N MET A 17 45.94 56.78 43.17
CA MET A 17 47.09 57.56 42.61
C MET A 17 48.06 56.77 41.70
N THR A 18 48.43 57.16 40.47
CA THR A 18 48.77 58.47 39.86
C THR A 18 48.56 58.47 38.32
N THR A 19 48.35 59.67 37.76
CA THR A 19 48.72 60.18 36.42
C THR A 19 48.26 59.53 35.09
N SER A 20 47.77 60.43 34.23
CA SER A 20 47.45 60.33 32.80
C SER A 20 46.21 59.51 32.44
N ALA A 21 45.30 60.20 31.75
CA ALA A 21 44.06 59.65 31.23
C ALA A 21 44.33 58.48 30.25
N PHE A 22 44.23 57.25 30.75
CA PHE A 22 43.87 56.08 29.95
C PHE A 22 42.35 56.12 29.66
N ALA A 23 41.88 57.22 29.07
CA ALA A 23 40.53 57.34 28.52
C ALA A 23 40.49 56.91 27.03
N ARG A 24 41.42 56.05 26.62
CA ARG A 24 41.56 55.58 25.23
C ARG A 24 41.88 54.10 25.22
N ASP A 25 40.86 53.28 25.47
CA ASP A 25 40.54 52.12 24.61
C ASP A 25 39.38 51.28 25.14
N TYR A 26 38.93 51.44 26.38
CA TYR A 26 37.77 50.67 26.87
C TYR A 26 36.51 50.90 26.03
N GLU A 27 36.27 52.14 25.58
CA GLU A 27 35.16 52.48 24.69
C GLU A 27 35.32 51.89 23.28
N SER A 28 36.54 51.70 22.78
CA SER A 28 36.80 51.10 21.47
C SER A 28 36.68 49.58 21.56
N GLU A 29 37.15 48.97 22.65
CA GLU A 29 37.05 47.55 22.95
C GLU A 29 35.60 47.13 23.22
N ILE A 30 34.83 47.92 23.97
CA ILE A 30 33.39 47.70 24.17
C ILE A 30 32.64 47.77 22.83
N ARG A 31 32.95 48.75 21.97
CA ARG A 31 32.34 48.85 20.64
C ARG A 31 32.74 47.71 19.73
N ALA A 32 33.99 47.26 19.78
CA ALA A 32 34.45 46.09 19.03
C ALA A 32 33.74 44.80 19.50
N LYS A 33 33.60 44.61 20.82
CA LYS A 33 32.87 43.47 21.40
C LYS A 33 31.36 43.53 21.12
N GLN A 34 30.75 44.71 21.10
CA GLN A 34 29.36 44.90 20.68
C GLN A 34 29.18 44.55 19.19
N GLN A 35 30.09 44.98 18.32
CA GLN A 35 30.07 44.63 16.91
C GLN A 35 30.28 43.12 16.69
N GLU A 36 31.20 42.48 17.42
CA GLU A 36 31.36 41.03 17.40
C GLU A 36 30.09 40.32 17.86
N ALA A 37 29.45 40.78 18.95
CA ALA A 37 28.20 40.21 19.44
C ALA A 37 27.05 40.36 18.44
N GLU A 38 26.94 41.50 17.77
CA GLU A 38 25.97 41.73 16.69
C GLU A 38 26.22 40.79 15.51
N GLN A 39 27.48 40.56 15.12
CA GLN A 39 27.83 39.61 14.07
C GLN A 39 27.45 38.17 14.45
N TYR A 40 27.77 37.74 15.68
CA TYR A 40 27.37 36.42 16.17
C TYR A 40 25.86 36.27 16.27
N SER A 41 25.13 37.31 16.68
CA SER A 41 23.67 37.30 16.72
C SER A 41 23.06 37.17 15.33
N ASN A 42 23.61 37.85 14.33
CA ASN A 42 23.15 37.76 12.94
C ASN A 42 23.42 36.37 12.34
N GLU A 43 24.58 35.78 12.64
CA GLU A 43 24.90 34.43 12.19
C GLU A 43 24.04 33.36 12.88
N ALA A 44 23.77 33.52 14.18
CA ALA A 44 22.84 32.66 14.91
C ALA A 44 21.42 32.71 14.31
N GLY A 45 20.91 33.91 14.00
CA GLY A 45 19.60 34.06 13.36
C GLY A 45 19.53 33.45 11.95
N ARG A 46 20.64 33.48 11.19
CA ARG A 46 20.74 32.78 9.90
C ARG A 46 20.68 31.27 10.07
N LEU A 47 21.43 30.72 11.03
CA LEU A 47 21.44 29.29 11.32
C LEU A 47 20.08 28.80 11.83
N GLU A 48 19.40 29.60 12.65
CA GLU A 48 18.04 29.33 13.11
C GLU A 48 17.04 29.28 11.95
N ALA A 49 17.07 30.25 11.03
CA ALA A 49 16.20 30.23 9.84
C ALA A 49 16.44 29.01 8.93
N VAL A 50 17.70 28.56 8.81
CA VAL A 50 18.05 27.33 8.10
C VAL A 50 17.50 26.10 8.84
N ALA A 51 17.63 26.05 10.17
CA ALA A 51 17.11 24.96 10.99
C ALA A 51 15.59 24.86 10.88
N ASP A 52 14.86 25.97 10.96
CA ASP A 52 13.40 26.03 10.80
C ASP A 52 12.95 25.51 9.42
N THR A 53 13.71 25.88 8.37
CA THR A 53 13.44 25.41 7.00
C THR A 53 13.62 23.89 6.91
N LEU A 54 14.72 23.36 7.46
CA LEU A 54 15.02 21.94 7.47
C LEU A 54 14.00 21.14 8.29
N GLU A 55 13.57 21.65 9.45
CA GLU A 55 12.51 21.04 10.25
C GLU A 55 11.19 20.99 9.47
N GLY A 56 10.85 22.07 8.78
CA GLY A 56 9.68 22.11 7.90
C GLY A 56 9.75 21.09 6.76
N GLU A 57 10.91 20.91 6.13
CA GLU A 57 11.13 19.88 5.11
C GLU A 57 11.04 18.46 5.67
N LEU A 58 11.62 18.21 6.85
CA LEU A 58 11.53 16.91 7.54
C LEU A 58 10.09 16.55 7.90
N ASN A 59 9.30 17.51 8.36
CA ASN A 59 7.88 17.29 8.65
C ASN A 59 7.10 16.93 7.37
N ARG A 60 7.33 17.65 6.27
CA ARG A 60 6.72 17.32 4.96
C ARG A 60 7.13 15.93 4.45
N LEU A 61 8.39 15.55 4.61
CA LEU A 61 8.86 14.22 4.23
C LEU A 61 8.21 13.13 5.10
N SER A 62 8.05 13.38 6.40
CA SER A 62 7.40 12.46 7.33
C SER A 62 5.93 12.23 6.98
N GLU A 63 5.20 13.29 6.61
CA GLU A 63 3.81 13.20 6.12
C GLU A 63 3.71 12.42 4.80
N GLN A 64 4.64 12.66 3.86
CA GLN A 64 4.70 11.92 2.61
C GLN A 64 5.00 10.43 2.85
N ILE A 65 5.93 10.11 3.76
CA ILE A 65 6.24 8.74 4.15
C ILE A 65 4.99 8.05 4.72
N ALA A 66 4.28 8.70 5.66
CA ALA A 66 3.06 8.14 6.24
C ALA A 66 1.98 7.87 5.17
N THR A 67 1.82 8.80 4.22
CA THR A 67 0.88 8.65 3.10
C THR A 67 1.26 7.48 2.20
N ILE A 68 2.54 7.38 1.81
CA ILE A 68 3.03 6.29 0.96
C ILE A 68 2.91 4.94 1.67
N GLN A 69 3.21 4.87 2.98
CA GLN A 69 3.05 3.65 3.77
C GLN A 69 1.58 3.20 3.81
N ALA A 70 0.63 4.13 3.97
CA ALA A 70 -0.80 3.80 3.91
C ALA A 70 -1.21 3.27 2.52
N GLN A 71 -0.69 3.89 1.45
CA GLN A 71 -0.93 3.41 0.08
C GLN A 71 -0.34 2.02 -0.17
N ILE A 72 0.85 1.73 0.37
CA ILE A 72 1.48 0.40 0.30
C ILE A 72 0.60 -0.63 1.01
N GLN A 73 0.16 -0.36 2.24
CA GLN A 73 -0.68 -1.28 3.00
C GLN A 73 -2.00 -1.60 2.28
N GLU A 74 -2.63 -0.57 1.70
CA GLU A 74 -3.85 -0.74 0.91
C GLU A 74 -3.60 -1.54 -0.38
N SER A 75 -2.47 -1.31 -1.05
CA SER A 75 -2.05 -2.06 -2.22
C SER A 75 -1.78 -3.53 -1.90
N GLU A 76 -1.08 -3.82 -0.80
CA GLU A 76 -0.82 -5.17 -0.32
C GLU A 76 -2.10 -5.91 0.05
N LYS A 77 -3.06 -5.22 0.65
CA LYS A 77 -4.39 -5.79 0.93
C LYS A 77 -5.11 -6.17 -0.36
N ARG A 78 -5.19 -5.25 -1.33
CA ARG A 78 -5.78 -5.53 -2.64
C ARG A 78 -5.07 -6.66 -3.37
N HIS A 79 -3.74 -6.72 -3.28
CA HIS A 79 -2.96 -7.81 -3.86
C HIS A 79 -3.34 -9.17 -3.25
N ARG A 80 -3.43 -9.27 -1.92
CA ARG A 80 -3.87 -10.51 -1.26
C ARG A 80 -5.28 -10.92 -1.67
N GLU A 81 -6.22 -9.98 -1.69
CA GLU A 81 -7.61 -10.24 -2.12
C GLU A 81 -7.67 -10.77 -3.56
N LEU A 82 -6.90 -10.17 -4.47
CA LEU A 82 -6.81 -10.61 -5.87
C LEU A 82 -6.19 -12.01 -5.99
N VAL A 83 -5.11 -12.30 -5.25
CA VAL A 83 -4.47 -13.62 -5.25
C VAL A 83 -5.45 -14.70 -4.75
N GLU A 84 -6.22 -14.41 -3.71
CA GLU A 84 -7.25 -15.33 -3.22
C GLU A 84 -8.38 -15.51 -4.23
N GLU A 85 -8.84 -14.43 -4.89
CA GLU A 85 -9.86 -14.51 -5.94
C GLU A 85 -9.39 -15.35 -7.13
N ILE A 86 -8.15 -15.15 -7.56
CA ILE A 86 -7.52 -15.96 -8.62
C ILE A 86 -7.52 -17.43 -8.23
N ALA A 87 -7.08 -17.76 -7.01
CA ALA A 87 -7.06 -19.14 -6.52
C ALA A 87 -8.46 -19.77 -6.49
N ARG A 88 -9.48 -19.02 -6.02
CA ARG A 88 -10.89 -19.46 -6.04
C ARG A 88 -11.39 -19.70 -7.46
N ASN A 89 -11.13 -18.77 -8.38
CA ASN A 89 -11.55 -18.88 -9.77
C ASN A 89 -10.87 -20.05 -10.48
N GLN A 90 -9.57 -20.28 -10.23
CA GLN A 90 -8.85 -21.45 -10.75
C GLN A 90 -9.45 -22.77 -10.25
N ALA A 91 -9.76 -22.87 -8.95
CA ALA A 91 -10.40 -24.05 -8.39
C ALA A 91 -11.80 -24.29 -8.99
N LEU A 92 -12.60 -23.23 -9.15
CA LEU A 92 -13.91 -23.31 -9.80
C LEU A 92 -13.82 -23.72 -11.28
N ILE A 93 -12.83 -23.21 -12.01
CA ILE A 93 -12.58 -23.63 -13.40
C ILE A 93 -12.26 -25.12 -13.43
N GLU A 94 -11.37 -25.61 -12.57
CA GLU A 94 -10.98 -27.02 -12.55
C GLU A 94 -12.17 -27.94 -12.21
N GLN A 95 -12.92 -27.61 -11.16
CA GLN A 95 -14.14 -28.35 -10.80
C GLN A 95 -15.16 -28.39 -11.94
N ASN A 96 -15.39 -27.26 -12.62
CA ASN A 96 -16.30 -27.24 -13.75
C ASN A 96 -15.75 -28.02 -14.95
N ARG A 97 -14.42 -28.02 -15.19
CA ARG A 97 -13.79 -28.82 -16.25
C ARG A 97 -13.93 -30.32 -15.98
N GLU A 98 -13.73 -30.75 -14.74
CA GLU A 98 -13.92 -32.14 -14.33
C GLU A 98 -15.39 -32.57 -14.54
N ALA A 99 -16.34 -31.77 -14.02
CA ALA A 99 -17.76 -32.05 -14.19
C ALA A 99 -18.18 -32.09 -15.67
N LEU A 100 -17.66 -31.17 -16.49
CA LEU A 100 -17.86 -31.19 -17.93
C LEU A 100 -17.27 -32.46 -18.56
N GLY A 101 -16.11 -32.91 -18.12
CA GLY A 101 -15.48 -34.14 -18.61
C GLY A 101 -16.35 -35.37 -18.35
N THR A 102 -16.93 -35.49 -17.15
CA THR A 102 -17.87 -36.56 -16.81
C THR A 102 -19.14 -36.48 -17.68
N ILE A 103 -19.77 -35.31 -17.77
CA ILE A 103 -20.99 -35.12 -18.57
C ILE A 103 -20.73 -35.40 -20.06
N LEU A 104 -19.57 -34.99 -20.59
CA LEU A 104 -19.16 -35.28 -21.96
C LEU A 104 -18.95 -36.77 -22.19
N SER A 105 -18.36 -37.48 -21.22
CA SER A 105 -18.17 -38.93 -21.30
C SER A 105 -19.52 -39.65 -21.34
N ASP A 106 -20.45 -39.27 -20.47
CA ASP A 106 -21.80 -39.85 -20.41
C ASP A 106 -22.57 -39.56 -21.71
N MET A 107 -22.52 -38.32 -22.20
CA MET A 107 -23.14 -37.95 -23.48
C MET A 107 -22.48 -38.64 -24.68
N TYR A 108 -21.16 -38.89 -24.67
CA TYR A 108 -20.49 -39.58 -25.78
C TYR A 108 -20.97 -41.02 -25.91
N VAL A 109 -21.20 -41.71 -24.78
CA VAL A 109 -21.78 -43.05 -24.77
C VAL A 109 -23.24 -43.01 -25.25
N ASP A 110 -24.03 -42.04 -24.77
CA ASP A 110 -25.43 -41.91 -25.16
C ASP A 110 -25.65 -41.45 -26.62
N ASP A 111 -24.74 -40.63 -27.17
CA ASP A 111 -24.79 -40.16 -28.56
C ASP A 111 -24.48 -41.28 -29.57
N GLN A 112 -23.83 -42.38 -29.14
CA GLN A 112 -23.64 -43.58 -29.97
C GLN A 112 -24.91 -44.42 -30.12
N ILE A 113 -25.92 -44.21 -29.28
CA ILE A 113 -27.19 -44.94 -29.34
C ILE A 113 -28.08 -44.27 -30.40
N SER A 114 -28.39 -44.99 -31.47
CA SER A 114 -29.28 -44.46 -32.50
C SER A 114 -30.71 -44.28 -31.96
N PRO A 115 -31.53 -43.38 -32.53
CA PRO A 115 -32.92 -43.20 -32.10
C PRO A 115 -33.75 -44.50 -32.16
N LEU A 116 -33.45 -45.41 -33.09
CA LEU A 116 -34.08 -46.72 -33.19
C LEU A 116 -33.65 -47.64 -32.04
N GLU A 117 -32.37 -47.67 -31.68
CA GLU A 117 -31.87 -48.44 -30.52
C GLU A 117 -32.34 -47.85 -29.19
N MET A 118 -32.48 -46.53 -29.13
CA MET A 118 -33.04 -45.83 -27.97
C MET A 118 -34.52 -46.15 -27.79
N LEU A 119 -35.29 -46.19 -28.87
CA LEU A 119 -36.68 -46.62 -28.86
C LEU A 119 -36.80 -48.11 -28.47
N ALA A 120 -35.93 -48.96 -29.02
CA ALA A 120 -35.93 -50.40 -28.72
C ALA A 120 -35.49 -50.73 -27.27
N SER A 121 -34.61 -49.92 -26.68
CA SER A 121 -34.16 -50.05 -25.29
C SER A 121 -35.08 -49.40 -24.26
N SER A 122 -36.13 -48.70 -24.70
CA SER A 122 -37.09 -48.02 -23.84
C SER A 122 -38.30 -48.91 -23.58
N LYS A 123 -38.80 -48.95 -22.34
CA LYS A 123 -39.93 -49.84 -21.97
C LYS A 123 -41.27 -49.29 -22.44
N SER A 124 -41.34 -48.00 -22.74
CA SER A 124 -42.53 -47.30 -23.20
C SER A 124 -42.18 -46.09 -24.08
N ILE A 125 -43.18 -45.51 -24.75
CA ILE A 125 -43.02 -44.23 -25.46
C ILE A 125 -42.70 -43.10 -24.47
N GLY A 126 -43.25 -43.15 -23.24
CA GLY A 126 -42.91 -42.21 -22.17
C GLY A 126 -41.43 -42.26 -21.82
N ASP A 127 -40.89 -43.47 -21.60
CA ASP A 127 -39.45 -43.68 -21.31
C ASP A 127 -38.55 -43.11 -22.42
N TYR A 128 -38.97 -43.19 -23.69
CA TYR A 128 -38.22 -42.61 -24.81
C TYR A 128 -38.23 -41.07 -24.77
N ILE A 129 -39.39 -40.47 -24.49
CA ILE A 129 -39.52 -39.01 -24.37
C ILE A 129 -38.69 -38.50 -23.19
N ASP A 130 -38.74 -39.18 -22.04
CA ASP A 130 -37.97 -38.83 -20.85
C ASP A 130 -36.45 -38.86 -21.14
N LYS A 131 -35.95 -39.89 -21.83
CA LYS A 131 -34.54 -39.97 -22.25
C LYS A 131 -34.14 -38.86 -23.22
N GLN A 132 -35.03 -38.48 -24.15
CA GLN A 132 -34.78 -37.37 -25.07
C GLN A 132 -34.72 -36.02 -24.33
N GLU A 133 -35.64 -35.80 -23.39
CA GLU A 133 -35.65 -34.59 -22.56
C GLU A 133 -34.40 -34.52 -21.68
N GLN A 134 -34.00 -35.63 -21.05
CA GLN A 134 -32.77 -35.72 -20.26
C GLN A 134 -31.53 -35.35 -21.09
N ARG A 135 -31.40 -35.88 -22.31
CA ARG A 135 -30.30 -35.51 -23.22
C ARG A 135 -30.31 -34.03 -23.59
N SER A 136 -31.49 -33.46 -23.81
CA SER A 136 -31.63 -32.03 -24.09
C SER A 136 -31.18 -31.18 -22.89
N ALA A 137 -31.64 -31.51 -21.69
CA ALA A 137 -31.27 -30.82 -20.45
C ALA A 137 -29.76 -30.92 -20.16
N LEU A 138 -29.14 -32.08 -20.40
CA LEU A 138 -27.69 -32.29 -20.25
C LEU A 138 -26.89 -31.39 -21.22
N ARG A 139 -27.33 -31.26 -22.48
CA ARG A 139 -26.69 -30.37 -23.46
C ARG A 139 -26.81 -28.90 -23.09
N GLU A 140 -27.95 -28.48 -22.54
CA GLU A 140 -28.14 -27.12 -22.05
C GLU A 140 -27.23 -26.83 -20.84
N ALA A 141 -27.23 -27.72 -19.85
CA ALA A 141 -26.36 -27.61 -18.67
C ALA A 141 -24.87 -27.58 -19.06
N LEU A 142 -24.45 -28.37 -20.06
CA LEU A 142 -23.09 -28.35 -20.61
C LEU A 142 -22.76 -26.96 -21.18
N ASN A 143 -23.64 -26.40 -22.01
CA ASN A 143 -23.43 -25.09 -22.61
C ASN A 143 -23.28 -23.99 -21.56
N ASP A 144 -24.10 -24.02 -20.51
CA ASP A 144 -24.04 -23.02 -19.46
C ASP A 144 -22.77 -23.16 -18.60
N LYS A 145 -22.32 -24.40 -18.32
CA LYS A 145 -21.04 -24.65 -17.66
C LYS A 145 -19.85 -24.17 -18.49
N ILE A 146 -19.89 -24.35 -19.81
CA ILE A 146 -18.86 -23.83 -20.73
C ILE A 146 -18.84 -22.29 -20.72
N LYS A 147 -20.01 -21.63 -20.74
CA LYS A 147 -20.10 -20.16 -20.61
C LYS A 147 -19.51 -19.70 -19.29
N GLY A 148 -19.88 -20.33 -18.18
CA GLY A 148 -19.36 -19.99 -16.84
C GLY A 148 -17.83 -20.10 -16.75
N ILE A 149 -17.23 -21.15 -17.32
CA ILE A 149 -15.76 -21.27 -17.39
C ILE A 149 -15.16 -20.12 -18.22
N LYS A 150 -15.73 -19.79 -19.37
CA LYS A 150 -15.22 -18.69 -20.21
C LYS A 150 -15.28 -17.35 -19.48
N GLU A 151 -16.35 -17.09 -18.74
CA GLU A 151 -16.50 -15.88 -17.92
C GLU A 151 -15.47 -15.84 -16.78
N LEU A 152 -15.22 -16.97 -16.11
CA LEU A 152 -14.18 -17.06 -15.07
C LEU A 152 -12.77 -16.88 -15.67
N GLN A 153 -12.50 -17.47 -16.83
CA GLN A 153 -11.22 -17.31 -17.54
C GLN A 153 -10.97 -15.87 -18.00
N ALA A 154 -12.02 -15.13 -18.37
CA ALA A 154 -11.89 -13.73 -18.77
C ALA A 154 -11.58 -12.78 -17.59
N LYS A 155 -11.79 -13.24 -16.35
CA LYS A 155 -11.48 -12.50 -15.12
C LYS A 155 -10.07 -12.76 -14.58
N LEU A 156 -9.32 -13.66 -15.21
CA LEU A 156 -7.93 -14.02 -14.90
C LEU A 156 -6.97 -13.38 -15.91
#